data_AF-A0A166A7S2-F1
#
_entry.id   AF-A0A166A7S2-F1
#
_cell.length_a   1.000
_cell.length_b   1.000
_cell.length_c   1.000
_cell.angle_alpha   90.00
_cell.angle_beta   90.00
_cell.angle_gamma   90.00
#
_symmetry.space_group_name_H-M   'P 1'
#
loop_
_entity.id
_entity.type
_entity.pdbx_description
1 polymer ?
#
loop_
_entity_poly.entity_id
_entity_poly.type
_entity_poly.pdbx_seq_one_letter_code
_entity_poly.pdbx_strand_id
1 'polypeptide(L)'
;MSAQNVATPGYTFGQKGDANGTKTATDTQDSAFSPLYPFHKPGLAAELISTANSLVNPRGRGIYATDETPEGIAARLNACNPSSASWSDSDAEAKERRRAWRECLYSSMPKEHISGVILYTETLLDFKLAPVLAERGIIPGVRADTDSHPLPGSPAGEPATQGLDDLLPRMQRARAAGARFSKWRAPILCNASTLPTTAALEAQAESLARFAAISQQAGLVPIVEPDVDFAEDASLQRSVEIHQRIIGMIYARCNAYGVRLAHQAVLRATWPEAQL
;
A
#
# COMPACT_ATOMS: atom_id res chain seq x y z
N MET A 1 11.41 -16.03 32.67
CA MET A 1 11.16 -17.34 32.05
C MET A 1 11.35 -17.17 30.55
N SER A 2 12.37 -17.79 29.94
CA SER A 2 12.57 -17.70 28.50
C SER A 2 11.64 -18.68 27.81
N ALA A 3 10.70 -18.21 26.99
CA ALA A 3 9.90 -19.09 26.15
C ALA A 3 10.81 -19.70 25.08
N GLN A 4 11.17 -20.97 25.23
CA GLN A 4 11.78 -21.73 24.13
C GLN A 4 10.67 -22.09 23.15
N ASN A 5 10.65 -21.44 21.99
CA ASN A 5 9.76 -21.79 20.88
C ASN A 5 10.16 -23.18 20.37
N VAL A 6 9.38 -24.20 20.74
CA VAL A 6 9.50 -25.54 20.14
C VAL A 6 8.83 -25.46 18.77
N ALA A 7 9.64 -25.30 17.72
CA ALA A 7 9.15 -25.29 16.35
C ALA A 7 8.69 -26.70 15.93
N THR A 8 7.46 -26.83 15.45
CA THR A 8 6.97 -28.06 14.81
C THR A 8 7.85 -28.39 13.60
N PRO A 9 8.31 -29.64 13.41
CA PRO A 9 9.07 -30.03 12.22
C PRO A 9 8.36 -29.59 10.93
N GLY A 10 9.04 -28.79 10.10
CA GLY A 10 8.47 -28.19 8.89
C GLY A 10 8.00 -26.73 9.02
N TYR A 11 7.75 -26.22 10.24
CA TYR A 11 7.42 -24.83 10.50
C TYR A 11 8.57 -24.15 11.26
N THR A 12 9.51 -23.54 10.53
CA THR A 12 10.59 -22.77 11.16
C THR A 12 10.21 -21.29 11.26
N PHE A 13 10.04 -20.78 12.47
CA PHE A 13 9.99 -19.35 12.74
C PHE A 13 11.43 -18.88 13.03
N GLY A 14 12.28 -18.84 12.01
CA GLY A 14 13.69 -18.46 12.14
C GLY A 14 13.96 -17.07 11.56
N GLN A 15 14.44 -16.13 12.39
CA GLN A 15 15.22 -15.00 11.88
C GLN A 15 16.49 -15.58 11.23
N LYS A 16 16.55 -15.64 9.90
CA LYS A 16 17.82 -15.83 9.19
C LYS A 16 18.64 -14.54 9.33
N GLY A 17 19.40 -14.45 10.43
CA GLY A 17 20.48 -13.49 10.58
C GLY A 17 21.71 -13.99 9.86
N ASP A 18 22.30 -13.12 9.04
CA ASP A 18 23.52 -13.36 8.27
C ASP A 18 24.68 -13.77 9.18
N ALA A 19 25.11 -15.03 9.07
CA ALA A 19 26.32 -15.53 9.70
C ALA A 19 27.47 -15.53 8.68
N ASN A 20 27.98 -14.34 8.33
CA ASN A 20 29.40 -14.15 7.98
C ASN A 20 29.72 -12.67 7.69
N GLY A 21 30.54 -12.04 8.54
CA GLY A 21 31.04 -10.69 8.31
C GLY A 21 31.75 -10.12 9.52
N THR A 22 33.07 -10.12 9.48
CA THR A 22 34.05 -9.57 10.44
C THR A 22 33.62 -8.30 11.18
N LYS A 23 33.64 -8.35 12.52
CA LYS A 23 33.43 -7.18 13.40
C LYS A 23 34.62 -6.22 13.32
N THR A 24 34.43 -5.07 12.69
CA THR A 24 35.28 -3.89 12.90
C THR A 24 34.78 -3.11 14.13
N ALA A 25 35.71 -2.70 14.98
CA ALA A 25 35.45 -2.01 16.24
C ALA A 25 35.02 -0.54 16.03
N THR A 26 33.78 -0.31 15.63
CA THR A 26 33.12 1.01 15.68
C THR A 26 31.63 0.97 15.98
N ASP A 27 31.04 -0.21 16.23
CA ASP A 27 29.58 -0.38 16.20
C ASP A 27 28.92 -0.51 17.59
N THR A 28 29.33 0.31 18.55
CA THR A 28 28.86 0.23 19.96
C THR A 28 28.04 1.44 20.42
N GLN A 29 27.07 1.92 19.63
CA GLN A 29 26.07 2.89 20.13
C GLN A 29 24.61 2.73 19.66
N ASP A 30 24.22 1.70 18.90
CA ASP A 30 22.88 1.65 18.28
C ASP A 30 21.95 0.51 18.76
N SER A 31 22.16 -0.02 19.96
CA SER A 31 21.40 -1.19 20.47
C SER A 31 20.24 -0.86 21.42
N ALA A 32 19.87 0.41 21.60
CA ALA A 32 18.77 0.79 22.48
C ALA A 32 17.46 0.93 21.69
N PHE A 33 16.61 -0.09 21.73
CA PHE A 33 15.20 0.09 21.40
C PHE A 33 14.63 1.16 22.33
N SER A 34 14.18 2.27 21.75
CA SER A 34 13.53 3.32 22.54
C SER A 34 12.24 2.78 23.13
N PRO A 35 11.91 3.07 24.41
CA PRO A 35 10.61 2.71 24.98
C PRO A 35 9.43 3.36 24.22
N LEU A 36 9.70 4.42 23.44
CA LEU A 36 8.73 5.02 22.53
C LEU A 36 8.63 4.27 21.19
N TYR A 37 9.66 3.51 20.79
CA TYR A 37 9.81 2.88 19.48
C TYR A 37 10.31 1.43 19.58
N PRO A 38 9.58 0.53 20.26
CA PRO A 38 10.07 -0.83 20.55
C PRO A 38 10.30 -1.70 19.31
N PHE A 39 9.83 -1.28 18.12
CA PHE A 39 9.84 -2.11 16.91
C PHE A 39 10.69 -1.58 15.75
N HIS A 40 11.18 -0.33 15.81
CA HIS A 40 11.94 0.29 14.71
C HIS A 40 13.25 0.89 15.23
N LYS A 41 14.34 0.68 14.47
CA LYS A 41 15.60 1.40 14.73
C LYS A 41 15.36 2.93 14.62
N PRO A 42 15.96 3.76 15.48
CA PRO A 42 15.75 5.21 15.46
C PRO A 42 15.97 5.87 14.10
N GLY A 43 17.00 5.46 13.36
CA GLY A 43 17.28 5.98 12.01
C GLY A 43 16.17 5.66 11.00
N LEU A 44 15.67 4.42 10.99
CA LEU A 44 14.56 4.02 10.13
C LEU A 44 13.28 4.81 10.45
N ALA A 45 13.00 4.99 11.73
CA ALA A 45 11.89 5.79 12.19
C ALA A 45 11.96 7.25 11.70
N ALA A 46 13.13 7.88 11.79
CA ALA A 46 13.33 9.24 11.29
C ALA A 46 13.11 9.33 9.77
N GLU A 47 13.55 8.31 9.02
CA GLU A 47 13.35 8.25 7.57
C GLU A 47 11.87 8.13 7.18
N LEU A 48 11.13 7.23 7.83
CA LEU A 48 9.68 7.08 7.61
C LEU A 48 8.95 8.40 7.89
N ILE A 49 9.35 9.11 8.95
CA ILE A 49 8.79 10.43 9.30
C ILE A 49 9.07 11.47 8.22
N SER A 50 10.32 11.54 7.77
CA SER A 50 10.72 12.46 6.70
C SER A 50 9.96 12.20 5.41
N THR A 51 9.80 10.93 5.03
CA THR A 51 9.05 10.52 3.84
C THR A 51 7.58 10.90 3.96
N ALA A 52 6.91 10.54 5.06
CA ALA A 52 5.50 10.84 5.27
C ALA A 52 5.23 12.35 5.26
N ASN A 53 6.09 13.14 5.91
CA ASN A 53 5.99 14.60 5.88
C ASN A 53 6.16 15.17 4.47
N SER A 54 7.10 14.62 3.68
CA SER A 54 7.36 15.06 2.30
C SER A 54 6.23 14.67 1.33
N LEU A 55 5.46 13.62 1.65
CA LEU A 55 4.28 13.23 0.87
C LEU A 55 3.12 14.22 1.03
N VAL A 56 2.98 14.87 2.19
CA VAL A 56 1.82 15.73 2.51
C VAL A 56 2.17 17.22 2.61
N ASN A 57 3.47 17.58 2.47
CA ASN A 57 3.94 18.96 2.51
C ASN A 57 4.84 19.30 1.31
N PRO A 58 4.90 20.59 0.90
CA PRO A 58 3.99 21.67 1.31
C PRO A 58 2.55 21.37 0.88
N ARG A 59 1.60 22.05 1.51
CA ARG A 59 0.19 21.97 1.08
C ARG A 59 0.07 22.38 -0.40
N GLY A 60 -0.91 21.80 -1.09
CA GLY A 60 -1.10 22.02 -2.53
C GLY A 60 -0.36 21.02 -3.42
N ARG A 61 0.30 20.02 -2.81
CA ARG A 61 0.78 18.81 -3.49
C ARG A 61 -0.06 17.60 -3.07
N GLY A 62 -0.14 16.61 -3.96
CA GLY A 62 -0.86 15.36 -3.72
C GLY A 62 -0.13 14.15 -4.29
N ILE A 63 -0.74 12.99 -4.06
CA ILE A 63 -0.25 11.70 -4.56
C ILE A 63 -1.04 11.33 -5.80
N TYR A 64 -0.35 11.00 -6.89
CA TYR A 64 -1.00 10.54 -8.11
C TYR A 64 -0.95 9.01 -8.21
N ALA A 65 -2.12 8.38 -8.22
CA ALA A 65 -2.27 6.93 -8.32
C ALA A 65 -2.20 6.49 -9.80
N THR A 66 -1.14 5.74 -10.14
CA THR A 66 -0.91 5.16 -11.47
C THR A 66 -0.64 3.65 -11.39
N ASP A 67 -1.17 3.04 -10.34
CA ASP A 67 -0.94 1.65 -9.91
C ASP A 67 -1.97 0.67 -10.46
N GLU A 68 -2.48 0.98 -11.64
CA GLU A 68 -3.49 0.19 -12.32
C GLU A 68 -2.87 -1.12 -12.82
N THR A 69 -3.62 -2.22 -12.75
CA THR A 69 -3.13 -3.53 -13.22
C THR A 69 -2.84 -3.50 -14.72
N PRO A 70 -2.06 -4.46 -15.26
CA PRO A 70 -1.80 -4.55 -16.70
C PRO A 70 -3.09 -4.57 -17.52
N GLU A 71 -4.12 -5.27 -17.06
CA GLU A 71 -5.45 -5.33 -17.69
C GLU A 71 -6.16 -3.97 -17.60
N GLY A 72 -6.10 -3.32 -16.44
CA GLY A 72 -6.73 -2.01 -16.23
C GLY A 72 -6.15 -0.91 -17.12
N ILE A 73 -4.82 -0.85 -17.24
CA ILE A 73 -4.18 0.12 -18.15
C ILE A 73 -4.38 -0.26 -19.62
N ALA A 74 -4.37 -1.55 -19.97
CA ALA A 74 -4.67 -1.99 -21.33
C ALA A 74 -6.08 -1.57 -21.76
N ALA A 75 -7.09 -1.73 -20.89
CA ALA A 75 -8.45 -1.28 -21.15
C ALA A 75 -8.52 0.23 -21.42
N ARG A 76 -7.81 1.05 -20.64
CA ARG A 76 -7.74 2.50 -20.86
C ARG A 76 -7.07 2.86 -22.19
N LEU A 77 -5.95 2.21 -22.52
CA LEU A 77 -5.25 2.44 -23.78
C LEU A 77 -6.08 2.02 -24.99
N ASN A 78 -6.85 0.94 -24.88
CA ASN A 78 -7.76 0.49 -25.92
C ASN A 78 -8.92 1.48 -26.12
N ALA A 79 -9.49 2.01 -25.04
CA ALA A 79 -10.57 3.00 -25.11
C ALA A 79 -10.14 4.32 -25.78
N CYS A 80 -8.84 4.65 -25.73
CA CYS A 80 -8.28 5.81 -26.41
C CYS A 80 -7.85 5.53 -27.87
N ASN A 81 -8.03 4.31 -28.38
CA ASN A 81 -7.63 3.98 -29.75
C ASN A 81 -8.60 4.59 -30.78
N PRO A 82 -8.15 5.54 -31.63
CA PRO A 82 -9.02 6.19 -32.60
C PRO A 82 -9.53 5.25 -33.71
N SER A 83 -8.91 4.09 -33.92
CA SER A 83 -9.34 3.15 -34.97
C SER A 83 -10.54 2.27 -34.57
N SER A 84 -11.01 2.35 -33.32
CA SER A 84 -12.06 1.49 -32.73
C SER A 84 -11.77 -0.02 -32.76
N ALA A 85 -10.64 -0.44 -33.34
CA ALA A 85 -10.16 -1.81 -33.31
C ALA A 85 -9.33 -2.04 -32.04
N SER A 86 -9.51 -3.18 -31.37
CA SER A 86 -8.56 -3.59 -30.34
C SER A 86 -7.18 -3.71 -30.97
N TRP A 87 -6.14 -3.27 -30.26
CA TRP A 87 -4.78 -3.53 -30.69
C TRP A 87 -4.57 -5.05 -30.81
N SER A 88 -4.08 -5.53 -31.95
CA SER A 88 -3.81 -6.95 -32.21
C SER A 88 -2.37 -7.30 -31.83
N ASP A 89 -2.00 -6.93 -30.61
CA ASP A 89 -0.61 -7.00 -30.20
C ASP A 89 -0.24 -8.37 -29.66
N SER A 90 1.02 -8.74 -29.85
CA SER A 90 1.67 -9.71 -28.99
C SER A 90 1.79 -9.18 -27.55
N ASP A 91 1.95 -10.08 -26.58
CA ASP A 91 2.16 -9.71 -25.17
C ASP A 91 3.36 -8.75 -24.99
N ALA A 92 4.39 -8.89 -25.83
CA ALA A 92 5.58 -8.04 -25.80
C ALA A 92 5.28 -6.61 -26.26
N GLU A 93 4.52 -6.43 -27.35
CA GLU A 93 4.11 -5.13 -27.85
C GLU A 93 3.15 -4.44 -26.87
N ALA A 94 2.22 -5.20 -26.28
CA ALA A 94 1.34 -4.69 -25.23
C ALA A 94 2.13 -4.20 -24.01
N LYS A 95 3.15 -4.96 -23.59
CA LYS A 95 4.04 -4.59 -22.48
C LYS A 95 4.85 -3.34 -22.80
N GLU A 96 5.43 -3.23 -24.00
CA GLU A 96 6.19 -2.05 -24.40
C GLU A 96 5.31 -0.80 -24.46
N ARG A 97 4.09 -0.90 -24.97
CA ARG A 97 3.16 0.24 -24.96
C ARG A 97 2.82 0.71 -23.55
N ARG A 98 2.63 -0.21 -22.60
CA ARG A 98 2.45 0.16 -21.18
C ARG A 98 3.68 0.88 -20.64
N ARG A 99 4.89 0.37 -20.93
CA ARG A 99 6.17 1.00 -20.55
C ARG A 99 6.27 2.42 -21.12
N ALA A 100 6.13 2.56 -22.43
CA ALA A 100 6.24 3.84 -23.15
C ALA A 100 5.21 4.86 -22.66
N TRP A 101 3.96 4.42 -22.40
CA TRP A 101 2.93 5.28 -21.81
C TRP A 101 3.34 5.80 -20.43
N ARG A 102 3.82 4.93 -19.53
CA ARG A 102 4.26 5.33 -18.18
C ARG A 102 5.47 6.24 -18.22
N GLU A 103 6.45 5.92 -19.06
CA GLU A 103 7.65 6.75 -19.24
C GLU A 103 7.31 8.15 -19.75
N CYS A 104 6.44 8.24 -20.77
CA CYS A 104 5.92 9.51 -21.29
C CYS A 104 5.18 10.31 -20.20
N LEU A 105 4.26 9.66 -19.48
CA LEU A 105 3.51 10.27 -18.39
C LEU A 105 4.44 10.83 -17.31
N TYR A 106 5.38 10.02 -16.82
CA TYR A 106 6.28 10.43 -15.74
C TYR A 106 7.32 11.44 -16.18
N SER A 107 7.66 11.52 -17.46
CA SER A 107 8.57 12.54 -17.99
C SER A 107 7.89 13.91 -18.16
N SER A 108 6.60 13.91 -18.49
CA SER A 108 5.84 15.12 -18.83
C SER A 108 4.98 15.70 -17.69
N MET A 109 4.68 14.90 -16.67
CA MET A 109 3.79 15.27 -15.56
C MET A 109 4.24 16.53 -14.79
N PRO A 110 3.34 17.46 -14.41
CA PRO A 110 3.69 18.65 -13.63
C PRO A 110 4.07 18.28 -12.19
N LYS A 111 5.33 18.47 -11.81
CA LYS A 111 5.86 18.04 -10.50
C LYS A 111 5.47 18.97 -9.35
N GLU A 112 5.04 20.19 -9.66
CA GLU A 112 4.73 21.27 -8.72
C GLU A 112 3.59 20.89 -7.78
N HIS A 113 2.67 20.04 -8.25
CA HIS A 113 1.48 19.59 -7.51
C HIS A 113 1.54 18.12 -7.09
N ILE A 114 2.63 17.41 -7.39
CA ILE A 114 2.71 15.95 -7.18
C ILE A 114 3.89 15.64 -6.29
N SER A 115 3.62 15.21 -5.06
CA SER A 115 4.62 14.82 -4.08
C SER A 115 5.06 13.36 -4.24
N GLY A 116 4.13 12.48 -4.62
CA GLY A 116 4.43 11.08 -4.84
C GLY A 116 3.55 10.44 -5.91
N VAL A 117 4.02 9.33 -6.45
CA VAL A 117 3.31 8.55 -7.47
C VAL A 117 3.25 7.10 -7.03
N ILE A 118 2.06 6.51 -7.08
CA ILE A 118 1.85 5.08 -6.77
C ILE A 118 2.04 4.29 -8.06
N LEU A 119 2.96 3.32 -8.02
CA LEU A 119 3.33 2.47 -9.13
C LEU A 119 2.74 1.07 -8.96
N TYR A 120 2.41 0.43 -10.09
CA TYR A 120 2.22 -1.01 -10.12
C TYR A 120 3.59 -1.72 -10.16
N THR A 121 3.62 -2.98 -9.74
CA THR A 121 4.87 -3.77 -9.65
C THR A 121 5.62 -3.86 -10.98
N GLU A 122 4.91 -4.04 -12.10
CA GLU A 122 5.51 -4.04 -13.45
C GLU A 122 6.25 -2.73 -13.73
N THR A 123 5.65 -1.59 -13.39
CA THR A 123 6.24 -0.27 -13.59
C THR A 123 7.50 -0.03 -12.74
N LEU A 124 7.49 -0.53 -11.50
CA LEU A 124 8.59 -0.36 -10.56
C LEU A 124 9.76 -1.34 -10.84
N LEU A 125 9.46 -2.63 -11.00
CA LEU A 125 10.48 -3.68 -11.04
C LEU A 125 10.91 -4.04 -12.46
N ASP A 126 9.97 -4.11 -13.40
CA ASP A 126 10.28 -4.53 -14.77
C ASP A 126 10.74 -3.33 -15.60
N PHE A 127 9.95 -2.24 -15.59
CA PHE A 127 10.27 -1.03 -16.36
C PHE A 127 11.28 -0.11 -15.67
N LYS A 128 11.44 -0.26 -14.34
CA LYS A 128 12.41 0.48 -13.52
C LYS A 128 12.28 2.00 -13.66
N LEU A 129 11.04 2.51 -13.61
CA LEU A 129 10.76 3.94 -13.82
C LEU A 129 10.82 4.80 -12.54
N ALA A 130 11.15 4.21 -11.38
CA ALA A 130 11.32 4.98 -10.14
C ALA A 130 12.39 6.10 -10.23
N PRO A 131 13.55 5.92 -10.88
CA PRO A 131 14.54 6.99 -11.06
C PRO A 131 13.99 8.20 -11.83
N VAL A 132 13.15 7.99 -12.86
CA VAL A 132 12.52 9.07 -13.63
C VAL A 132 11.69 9.99 -12.73
N LEU A 133 11.02 9.42 -11.72
CA LEU A 133 10.27 10.19 -10.73
C LEU A 133 11.20 10.86 -9.70
N ALA A 134 12.17 10.10 -9.18
CA ALA A 134 13.08 10.57 -8.14
C ALA A 134 13.95 11.76 -8.61
N GLU A 135 14.46 11.72 -9.84
CA GLU A 135 15.22 12.82 -10.48
C GLU A 135 14.40 14.11 -10.59
N ARG A 136 13.08 13.98 -10.64
CA ARG A 136 12.13 15.11 -10.69
C ARG A 136 11.66 15.56 -9.32
N GLY A 137 12.14 14.94 -8.23
CA GLY A 137 11.72 15.24 -6.86
C GLY A 137 10.33 14.70 -6.50
N ILE A 138 9.88 13.67 -7.21
CA ILE A 138 8.63 12.95 -6.95
C ILE A 138 8.96 11.64 -6.25
N ILE A 139 8.31 11.38 -5.13
CA ILE A 139 8.56 10.19 -4.31
C ILE A 139 7.88 8.98 -4.98
N PRO A 140 8.60 7.93 -5.37
CA PRO A 140 7.98 6.72 -5.90
C PRO A 140 7.40 5.86 -4.75
N GLY A 141 6.20 5.34 -4.96
CA GLY A 141 5.57 4.34 -4.10
C GLY A 141 5.05 3.15 -4.89
N VAL A 142 4.58 2.12 -4.19
CA VAL A 142 4.15 0.86 -4.81
C VAL A 142 2.80 0.38 -4.27
N ARG A 143 1.96 -0.20 -5.12
CA ARG A 143 0.80 -0.96 -4.67
C ARG A 143 1.24 -2.28 -4.03
N ALA A 144 0.72 -2.55 -2.83
CA ALA A 144 1.09 -3.71 -2.03
C ALA A 144 0.05 -4.83 -2.10
N ASP A 145 -1.23 -4.47 -2.18
CA ASP A 145 -2.33 -5.42 -2.34
C ASP A 145 -2.30 -6.10 -3.72
N THR A 146 -2.85 -7.31 -3.77
CA THR A 146 -3.12 -8.05 -5.00
C THR A 146 -4.63 -8.03 -5.27
N ASP A 147 -5.19 -9.09 -5.83
CA ASP A 147 -6.62 -9.20 -6.05
C ASP A 147 -7.42 -9.32 -4.75
N SER A 148 -8.73 -9.23 -4.89
CA SER A 148 -9.68 -9.52 -3.80
C SER A 148 -10.52 -10.73 -4.17
N HIS A 149 -10.94 -11.48 -3.17
CA HIS A 149 -11.83 -12.62 -3.33
C HIS A 149 -13.10 -12.40 -2.49
N PRO A 150 -14.23 -13.03 -2.83
CA PRO A 150 -15.40 -12.98 -1.98
C PRO A 150 -15.10 -13.56 -0.60
N LEU A 151 -15.43 -12.82 0.45
CA LEU A 151 -15.32 -13.26 1.84
C LEU A 151 -16.25 -14.46 2.06
N PRO A 152 -15.74 -15.63 2.47
CA PRO A 152 -16.56 -16.82 2.63
C PRO A 152 -17.72 -16.58 3.62
N GLY A 153 -18.93 -16.92 3.19
CA GLY A 153 -20.14 -16.77 4.00
C GLY A 153 -20.67 -15.34 4.12
N SER A 154 -20.04 -14.35 3.46
CA SER A 154 -20.57 -12.99 3.40
C SER A 154 -21.77 -12.87 2.45
N PRO A 155 -22.83 -12.14 2.84
CA PRO A 155 -23.91 -11.78 1.93
C PRO A 155 -23.40 -10.91 0.78
N ALA A 156 -23.88 -11.14 -0.43
CA ALA A 156 -23.48 -10.41 -1.64
C ALA A 156 -21.97 -10.50 -2.01
N GLY A 157 -21.19 -11.35 -1.35
CA GLY A 157 -19.80 -11.60 -1.68
C GLY A 157 -18.89 -10.40 -1.39
N GLU A 158 -18.97 -9.83 -0.19
CA GLU A 158 -18.07 -8.72 0.22
C GLU A 158 -16.60 -9.08 -0.02
N PRO A 159 -15.78 -8.17 -0.52
CA PRO A 159 -14.41 -8.48 -0.90
C PRO A 159 -13.50 -8.62 0.33
N ALA A 160 -12.60 -9.59 0.27
CA ALA A 160 -11.45 -9.75 1.15
C ALA A 160 -10.16 -9.59 0.32
N THR A 161 -9.38 -8.55 0.61
CA THR A 161 -8.18 -8.22 -0.14
C THR A 161 -7.01 -9.14 0.21
N GLN A 162 -6.27 -9.59 -0.80
CA GLN A 162 -5.16 -10.54 -0.66
C GLN A 162 -3.79 -9.87 -0.78
N GLY A 163 -2.75 -10.65 -0.47
CA GLY A 163 -1.35 -10.29 -0.69
C GLY A 163 -0.47 -10.29 0.56
N LEU A 164 -0.94 -10.76 1.72
CA LEU A 164 -0.16 -10.69 2.96
C LEU A 164 0.97 -11.73 3.04
N ASP A 165 0.82 -12.89 2.40
CA ASP A 165 1.69 -14.07 2.62
C ASP A 165 3.17 -13.82 2.28
N ASP A 166 3.43 -13.15 1.16
CA ASP A 166 4.78 -12.81 0.69
C ASP A 166 5.05 -11.29 0.74
N LEU A 167 4.25 -10.54 1.51
CA LEU A 167 4.27 -9.08 1.48
C LEU A 167 5.64 -8.51 1.88
N LEU A 168 6.25 -9.01 2.95
CA LEU A 168 7.55 -8.50 3.43
C LEU A 168 8.65 -8.56 2.36
N PRO A 169 8.95 -9.74 1.75
CA PRO A 169 9.96 -9.80 0.70
C PRO A 169 9.56 -8.99 -0.55
N ARG A 170 8.28 -8.86 -0.90
CA ARG A 170 7.84 -7.96 -1.98
C ARG A 170 8.14 -6.49 -1.65
N MET A 171 7.84 -6.04 -0.43
CA MET A 171 8.09 -4.67 0.02
C MET A 171 9.58 -4.36 0.13
N GLN A 172 10.40 -5.32 0.58
CA GLN A 172 11.86 -5.17 0.59
C GLN A 172 12.44 -5.03 -0.83
N ARG A 173 11.95 -5.81 -1.80
CA ARG A 173 12.32 -5.66 -3.22
C ARG A 173 11.88 -4.30 -3.77
N ALA A 174 10.67 -3.86 -3.47
CA ALA A 174 10.19 -2.55 -3.90
C ALA A 174 11.00 -1.39 -3.30
N ARG A 175 11.36 -1.50 -2.01
CA ARG A 175 12.23 -0.57 -1.30
C ARG A 175 13.61 -0.47 -1.97
N ALA A 176 14.20 -1.62 -2.30
CA ALA A 176 15.48 -1.71 -3.02
C ALA A 176 15.39 -1.12 -4.43
N ALA A 177 14.25 -1.26 -5.11
CA ALA A 177 13.97 -0.66 -6.42
C ALA A 177 13.66 0.85 -6.36
N GLY A 178 13.67 1.46 -5.18
CA GLY A 178 13.56 2.92 -5.02
C GLY A 178 12.26 3.39 -4.38
N ALA A 179 11.26 2.53 -4.16
CA ALA A 179 10.03 2.94 -3.48
C ALA A 179 10.30 3.45 -2.05
N ARG A 180 9.49 4.41 -1.60
CA ARG A 180 9.56 4.98 -0.24
C ARG A 180 8.24 4.90 0.53
N PHE A 181 7.15 4.63 -0.17
CA PHE A 181 5.85 4.36 0.43
C PHE A 181 5.16 3.21 -0.31
N SER A 182 4.16 2.63 0.33
CA SER A 182 3.32 1.58 -0.27
C SER A 182 1.85 1.85 -0.01
N LYS A 183 0.97 1.30 -0.83
CA LYS A 183 -0.48 1.50 -0.73
C LYS A 183 -1.21 0.17 -0.67
N TRP A 184 -2.21 0.04 0.20
CA TRP A 184 -3.09 -1.12 0.25
C TRP A 184 -4.55 -0.65 0.22
N ARG A 185 -5.26 -1.00 -0.84
CA ARG A 185 -6.69 -0.73 -1.00
C ARG A 185 -7.53 -1.87 -0.42
N ALA A 186 -8.46 -1.56 0.47
CA ALA A 186 -9.43 -2.48 1.04
C ALA A 186 -10.84 -2.03 0.64
N PRO A 187 -11.47 -2.64 -0.38
CA PRO A 187 -12.82 -2.29 -0.79
C PRO A 187 -13.83 -2.73 0.27
N ILE A 188 -14.84 -1.91 0.51
CA ILE A 188 -15.89 -2.13 1.52
C ILE A 188 -17.23 -1.78 0.89
N LEU A 189 -18.05 -2.78 0.63
CA LEU A 189 -19.39 -2.55 0.07
C LEU A 189 -20.29 -1.91 1.13
N CYS A 190 -21.01 -0.86 0.75
CA CYS A 190 -21.94 -0.15 1.63
C CYS A 190 -23.27 0.05 0.91
N ASN A 191 -24.35 -0.50 1.49
CA ASN A 191 -25.72 -0.29 1.02
C ASN A 191 -26.57 0.31 2.15
N ALA A 192 -27.86 0.50 1.90
CA ALA A 192 -28.78 1.09 2.85
C ALA A 192 -28.94 0.34 4.19
N SER A 193 -28.68 -0.98 4.23
CA SER A 193 -29.22 -1.83 5.31
C SER A 193 -28.32 -2.96 5.82
N THR A 194 -27.74 -3.77 4.94
CA THR A 194 -27.10 -5.05 5.30
C THR A 194 -25.59 -5.03 5.21
N LEU A 195 -25.02 -4.15 4.39
CA LEU A 195 -23.59 -4.05 4.13
C LEU A 195 -23.02 -2.74 4.69
N PRO A 196 -21.75 -2.72 5.11
CA PRO A 196 -20.88 -3.89 5.27
C PRO A 196 -21.26 -4.72 6.52
N THR A 197 -20.96 -6.01 6.47
CA THR A 197 -21.06 -6.86 7.66
C THR A 197 -19.92 -6.58 8.63
N THR A 198 -20.12 -6.89 9.91
CA THR A 198 -19.06 -6.77 10.92
C THR A 198 -17.85 -7.64 10.55
N ALA A 199 -18.06 -8.84 10.01
CA ALA A 199 -16.99 -9.73 9.58
C ALA A 199 -16.12 -9.12 8.47
N ALA A 200 -16.73 -8.46 7.48
CA ALA A 200 -15.99 -7.77 6.42
C ALA A 200 -15.18 -6.58 6.96
N LEU A 201 -15.78 -5.77 7.85
CA LEU A 201 -15.07 -4.67 8.51
C LEU A 201 -13.87 -5.17 9.32
N GLU A 202 -14.03 -6.26 10.07
CA GLU A 202 -12.96 -6.86 10.86
C GLU A 202 -11.84 -7.42 9.98
N ALA A 203 -12.20 -8.17 8.94
CA ALA A 203 -11.23 -8.76 8.01
C ALA A 203 -10.39 -7.68 7.29
N GLN A 204 -11.02 -6.59 6.85
CA GLN A 204 -10.33 -5.50 6.17
C GLN A 204 -9.47 -4.66 7.14
N ALA A 205 -9.99 -4.35 8.34
CA ALA A 205 -9.22 -3.64 9.35
C ALA A 205 -7.97 -4.43 9.79
N GLU A 206 -8.11 -5.76 9.93
CA GLU A 206 -7.01 -6.67 10.24
C GLU A 206 -5.96 -6.67 9.13
N SER A 207 -6.40 -6.80 7.88
CA SER A 207 -5.51 -6.84 6.72
C SER A 207 -4.72 -5.53 6.55
N LEU A 208 -5.40 -4.40 6.69
CA LEU A 208 -4.79 -3.07 6.61
C LEU A 208 -3.74 -2.84 7.72
N ALA A 209 -4.01 -3.27 8.95
CA ALA A 209 -3.07 -3.12 10.06
C ALA A 209 -1.83 -4.01 9.89
N ARG A 210 -2.01 -5.27 9.45
CA ARG A 210 -0.91 -6.18 9.12
C ARG A 210 -0.05 -5.64 7.98
N PHE A 211 -0.69 -5.14 6.92
CA PHE A 211 -0.02 -4.45 5.83
C PHE A 211 0.82 -3.27 6.35
N ALA A 212 0.23 -2.40 7.17
CA ALA A 212 0.92 -1.21 7.65
C ALA A 212 2.15 -1.55 8.49
N ALA A 213 2.05 -2.57 9.36
CA ALA A 213 3.19 -3.06 10.14
C ALA A 213 4.31 -3.61 9.24
N ILE A 214 3.97 -4.45 8.26
CA ILE A 214 4.94 -5.05 7.33
C ILE A 214 5.58 -3.97 6.43
N SER A 215 4.81 -2.99 5.99
CA SER A 215 5.32 -1.85 5.21
C SER A 215 6.37 -1.06 5.98
N GLN A 216 6.07 -0.69 7.23
CA GLN A 216 7.05 -0.01 8.09
C GLN A 216 8.28 -0.88 8.37
N GLN A 217 8.11 -2.19 8.58
CA GLN A 217 9.21 -3.14 8.74
C GLN A 217 10.12 -3.18 7.50
N ALA A 218 9.55 -3.03 6.30
CA ALA A 218 10.30 -2.93 5.05
C ALA A 218 10.89 -1.53 4.77
N GLY A 219 10.67 -0.56 5.66
CA GLY A 219 11.12 0.83 5.49
C GLY A 219 10.32 1.62 4.45
N LEU A 220 9.04 1.31 4.32
CA LEU A 220 8.09 2.04 3.49
C LEU A 220 7.03 2.69 4.37
N VAL A 221 6.59 3.89 4.00
CA VAL A 221 5.41 4.54 4.61
C VAL A 221 4.15 3.85 4.09
N PRO A 222 3.28 3.27 4.93
CA PRO A 222 2.00 2.73 4.49
C PRO A 222 0.96 3.83 4.26
N ILE A 223 0.35 3.79 3.07
CA ILE A 223 -0.94 4.41 2.76
C ILE A 223 -2.02 3.36 3.00
N VAL A 224 -2.79 3.56 4.07
CA VAL A 224 -3.89 2.70 4.51
C VAL A 224 -5.17 3.20 3.83
N GLU A 225 -5.76 2.41 2.94
CA GLU A 225 -6.90 2.85 2.11
C GLU A 225 -8.14 1.99 2.36
N PRO A 226 -9.00 2.35 3.35
CA PRO A 226 -10.36 1.84 3.41
C PRO A 226 -11.20 2.52 2.32
N ASP A 227 -11.53 1.78 1.27
CA ASP A 227 -12.28 2.28 0.12
C ASP A 227 -13.74 1.84 0.23
N VAL A 228 -14.57 2.70 0.82
CA VAL A 228 -16.00 2.42 0.98
C VAL A 228 -16.71 2.73 -0.34
N ASP A 229 -17.29 1.69 -0.94
CA ASP A 229 -18.02 1.70 -2.19
C ASP A 229 -19.54 1.79 -1.91
N PHE A 230 -20.15 2.89 -2.34
CA PHE A 230 -21.54 3.22 -2.04
C PHE A 230 -22.47 2.73 -3.15
N ALA A 231 -23.42 1.87 -2.77
CA ALA A 231 -24.58 1.61 -3.60
C ALA A 231 -25.48 2.85 -3.67
N GLU A 232 -26.25 2.95 -4.76
CA GLU A 232 -27.21 4.05 -5.01
C GLU A 232 -28.22 4.23 -3.86
N ASP A 233 -28.53 3.17 -3.11
CA ASP A 233 -29.49 3.20 -2.00
C ASP A 233 -28.89 3.68 -0.67
N ALA A 234 -27.57 3.88 -0.59
CA ALA A 234 -26.90 4.28 0.64
C ALA A 234 -27.06 5.79 0.92
N SER A 235 -27.60 6.12 2.10
CA SER A 235 -27.68 7.53 2.54
C SER A 235 -26.33 8.09 3.01
N LEU A 236 -26.18 9.42 3.00
CA LEU A 236 -24.99 10.09 3.56
C LEU A 236 -24.78 9.72 5.03
N GLN A 237 -25.86 9.63 5.81
CA GLN A 237 -25.79 9.25 7.22
C GLN A 237 -25.18 7.85 7.38
N ARG A 238 -25.58 6.92 6.51
CA ARG A 238 -25.03 5.56 6.47
C ARG A 238 -23.55 5.58 6.07
N SER A 239 -23.19 6.38 5.07
CA SER A 239 -21.79 6.55 4.66
C SER A 239 -20.91 7.04 5.82
N VAL A 240 -21.35 8.05 6.56
CA VAL A 240 -20.63 8.59 7.73
C VAL A 240 -20.50 7.52 8.83
N GLU A 241 -21.58 6.78 9.12
CA GLU A 241 -21.56 5.71 10.12
C GLU A 241 -20.49 4.66 9.77
N ILE A 242 -20.47 4.18 8.52
CA ILE A 242 -19.54 3.15 8.08
C ILE A 242 -18.09 3.64 8.10
N HIS A 243 -17.84 4.87 7.65
CA HIS A 243 -16.52 5.50 7.75
C HIS A 243 -16.02 5.58 9.19
N GLN A 244 -16.85 6.06 10.12
CA GLN A 244 -16.48 6.17 11.53
C GLN A 244 -16.13 4.79 12.11
N ARG A 245 -16.93 3.76 11.79
CA ARG A 245 -16.70 2.39 12.25
C ARG A 245 -15.39 1.83 11.72
N ILE A 246 -15.18 1.82 10.40
CA ILE A 246 -13.96 1.23 9.82
C ILE A 246 -12.70 1.98 10.25
N ILE A 247 -12.73 3.32 10.27
CA ILE A 247 -11.57 4.11 10.70
C ILE A 247 -11.23 3.81 12.16
N GLY A 248 -12.23 3.78 13.05
CA GLY A 248 -12.01 3.41 14.45
C GLY A 248 -11.38 2.02 14.61
N MET A 249 -11.87 1.03 13.84
CA MET A 249 -11.34 -0.33 13.84
C MET A 249 -9.90 -0.40 13.32
N ILE A 250 -9.59 0.29 12.22
CA ILE A 250 -8.23 0.37 11.66
C ILE A 250 -7.26 0.94 12.68
N TYR A 251 -7.60 2.06 13.32
CA TYR A 251 -6.71 2.67 14.33
C TYR A 251 -6.47 1.73 15.51
N ALA A 252 -7.52 1.05 15.99
CA ALA A 252 -7.41 0.06 17.06
C ALA A 252 -6.49 -1.12 16.66
N ARG A 253 -6.66 -1.66 15.44
CA ARG A 253 -5.81 -2.76 14.93
C ARG A 253 -4.39 -2.31 14.67
N CYS A 254 -4.18 -1.15 14.06
CA CYS A 254 -2.85 -0.56 13.89
C CYS A 254 -2.11 -0.43 15.23
N ASN A 255 -2.80 0.04 16.28
CA ASN A 255 -2.22 0.11 17.62
C ASN A 255 -1.87 -1.29 18.16
N ALA A 256 -2.75 -2.28 18.00
CA ALA A 256 -2.49 -3.66 18.41
C ALA A 256 -1.28 -4.29 17.70
N TYR A 257 -1.06 -3.92 16.43
CA TYR A 257 0.09 -4.35 15.62
C TYR A 257 1.34 -3.50 15.82
N GLY A 258 1.32 -2.51 16.72
CA GLY A 258 2.46 -1.62 16.96
C GLY A 258 2.79 -0.68 15.80
N VAL A 259 1.83 -0.44 14.90
CA VAL A 259 1.97 0.49 13.78
C VAL A 259 2.14 1.91 14.31
N ARG A 260 3.15 2.61 13.81
CA ARG A 260 3.38 4.00 14.17
C ARG A 260 2.51 4.90 13.31
N LEU A 261 1.39 5.34 13.86
CA LEU A 261 0.45 6.20 13.16
C LEU A 261 0.92 7.65 13.10
N ALA A 262 1.45 8.17 14.22
CA ALA A 262 1.97 9.53 14.28
C ALA A 262 3.18 9.70 13.35
N HIS A 263 2.95 10.40 12.23
CA HIS A 263 3.95 10.81 11.24
C HIS A 263 4.61 9.69 10.42
N GLN A 264 4.13 8.45 10.45
CA GLN A 264 4.73 7.34 9.65
C GLN A 264 3.70 6.52 8.87
N ALA A 265 2.45 6.96 8.83
CA ALA A 265 1.40 6.37 8.01
C ALA A 265 0.52 7.49 7.45
N VAL A 266 -0.12 7.23 6.31
CA VAL A 266 -1.10 8.13 5.69
C VAL A 266 -2.40 7.36 5.54
N LEU A 267 -3.52 7.97 5.94
CA LEU A 267 -4.85 7.40 5.70
C LEU A 267 -5.39 7.97 4.38
N ARG A 268 -5.84 7.10 3.48
CA ARG A 268 -6.59 7.46 2.28
C ARG A 268 -8.00 6.88 2.38
N ALA A 269 -8.91 7.60 3.03
CA ALA A 269 -10.32 7.21 3.05
C ALA A 269 -11.04 7.81 1.83
N THR A 270 -12.10 7.16 1.36
CA THR A 270 -13.08 7.82 0.50
C THR A 270 -13.74 8.98 1.24
N TRP A 271 -14.27 9.94 0.49
CA TRP A 271 -15.08 10.99 1.10
C TRP A 271 -16.47 10.41 1.43
N PRO A 272 -17.10 10.78 2.56
CA PRO A 272 -18.49 10.44 2.80
C PRO A 272 -19.38 11.10 1.75
N GLU A 273 -20.02 10.29 0.91
CA GLU A 273 -20.85 10.74 -0.20
C GLU A 273 -22.17 9.98 -0.23
N ALA A 274 -23.18 10.58 -0.85
CA ALA A 274 -24.41 9.92 -1.26
C ALA A 274 -24.57 10.16 -2.76
N GLN A 275 -24.94 9.14 -3.54
CA GLN A 275 -25.31 9.36 -4.93
C GLN A 275 -26.64 10.13 -4.96
N LEU A 276 -26.60 11.31 -5.59
CA LEU A 276 -27.75 12.21 -5.76
C LEU A 276 -28.63 11.76 -6.92
#